data_AF-C4M1W1-F1
#
_entry.id   AF-C4M1W1-F1
#
_cell.length_a   1.000
_cell.length_b   1.000
_cell.length_c   1.000
_cell.angle_alpha   90.00
_cell.angle_beta   90.00
_cell.angle_gamma   90.00
#
_symmetry.space_group_name_H-M   'P 1'
#
loop_
_entity.id
_entity.type
_entity.pdbx_description
1 polymer ?
#
loop_
_entity_poly.entity_id
_entity_poly.type
_entity_poly.pdbx_seq_one_letter_code
_entity_poly.pdbx_strand_id
1 'polypeptide(L)'
;MKSHTQYDFNELIKNYLLEWTNSYDYEKLYVNMSKSNQTRTAKEFNEAIEGKDRLVFIIESSKGNVFGSYCGSKIESSTAYVWDDPNHFVFTLKNNVDIKPKIYKRRVDGILPTLCLWSNENQENVFSVPGLCWITNAFKPSLVYRNFSNIYNDNGDGYGVFCTNENKIEKKTNASFVSVSSIQVYRMKPIGTSFTFKCHGKFDKGSLDSFFSKYGKCHVELKGTAGYVRLNFENATDAAKCYQDKDKLIEKFGSYLEVK
;
A
#
# COMPACT_ATOMS: atom_id res chain seq x y z
N MET A 1 -34.48 4.32 9.52
CA MET A 1 -33.18 3.65 9.79
C MET A 1 -32.30 3.81 8.57
N LYS A 2 -31.24 4.64 8.66
CA LYS A 2 -30.30 4.81 7.54
C LYS A 2 -29.47 3.53 7.40
N SER A 3 -29.49 2.98 6.20
CA SER A 3 -28.70 1.82 5.76
C SER A 3 -27.24 1.98 6.14
N HIS A 4 -26.65 0.92 6.68
CA HIS A 4 -25.22 0.84 6.95
C HIS A 4 -24.47 0.98 5.63
N THR A 5 -23.92 2.17 5.36
CA THR A 5 -22.84 2.31 4.39
C THR A 5 -21.64 1.55 4.94
N GLN A 6 -21.45 0.36 4.39
CA GLN A 6 -20.16 -0.29 4.24
C GLN A 6 -19.13 0.82 3.94
N TYR A 7 -18.18 1.04 4.86
CA TYR A 7 -17.06 1.95 4.62
C TYR A 7 -16.22 1.32 3.51
N ASP A 8 -16.60 1.63 2.28
CA ASP A 8 -15.82 1.25 1.12
C ASP A 8 -14.56 2.12 1.11
N PHE A 9 -13.49 1.50 0.64
CA PHE A 9 -12.20 2.10 0.37
C PHE A 9 -12.40 3.41 -0.39
N ASN A 10 -12.43 4.57 0.30
CA ASN A 10 -12.79 5.83 -0.35
C ASN A 10 -11.73 6.12 -1.43
N GLU A 11 -12.16 6.47 -2.64
CA GLU A 11 -11.33 6.66 -3.85
C GLU A 11 -10.06 7.49 -3.59
N LEU A 12 -10.07 8.41 -2.62
CA LEU A 12 -8.89 9.16 -2.22
C LEU A 12 -7.75 8.28 -1.65
N ILE A 13 -8.07 7.34 -0.75
CA ILE A 13 -7.07 6.42 -0.15
C ILE A 13 -6.48 5.50 -1.22
N LYS A 14 -7.34 5.02 -2.11
CA LYS A 14 -6.95 4.20 -3.26
C LYS A 14 -5.91 4.90 -4.11
N ASN A 15 -6.13 6.17 -4.45
CA ASN A 15 -5.23 6.91 -5.32
C ASN A 15 -3.83 7.06 -4.72
N TYR A 16 -3.73 7.39 -3.43
CA TYR A 16 -2.43 7.46 -2.74
C TYR A 16 -1.68 6.13 -2.79
N LEU A 17 -2.37 5.02 -2.48
CA LEU A 17 -1.73 3.70 -2.45
C LEU A 17 -1.28 3.24 -3.83
N LEU A 18 -2.12 3.43 -4.86
CA LEU A 18 -1.77 3.12 -6.25
C LEU A 18 -0.56 3.93 -6.73
N GLU A 19 -0.51 5.22 -6.39
CA GLU A 19 0.61 6.10 -6.71
C GLU A 19 1.90 5.64 -6.00
N TRP A 20 1.86 5.44 -4.68
CA TRP A 20 3.04 5.09 -3.89
C TRP A 20 3.63 3.72 -4.24
N THR A 21 2.81 2.80 -4.76
CA THR A 21 3.25 1.45 -5.16
C THR A 21 3.40 1.27 -6.67
N ASN A 22 3.34 2.34 -7.47
CA ASN A 22 3.42 2.28 -8.93
C ASN A 22 2.49 1.22 -9.55
N SER A 23 1.24 1.21 -9.08
CA SER A 23 0.26 0.18 -9.38
C SER A 23 -0.97 0.79 -10.06
N TYR A 24 -1.64 0.00 -10.90
CA TYR A 24 -2.84 0.43 -11.61
C TYR A 24 -4.13 -0.04 -10.94
N ASP A 25 -4.03 -1.13 -10.17
CA ASP A 25 -5.15 -1.79 -9.52
C ASP A 25 -4.65 -2.61 -8.32
N TYR A 26 -5.57 -3.23 -7.60
CA TYR A 26 -5.29 -4.06 -6.44
C TYR A 26 -6.22 -5.26 -6.34
N GLU A 27 -5.83 -6.23 -5.52
CA GLU A 27 -6.60 -7.40 -5.15
C GLU A 27 -6.76 -7.38 -3.63
N LYS A 28 -8.00 -7.45 -3.13
CA LYS A 28 -8.28 -7.56 -1.70
C LYS A 28 -8.02 -9.00 -1.26
N LEU A 29 -7.09 -9.20 -0.31
CA LEU A 29 -6.72 -10.53 0.17
C LEU A 29 -7.33 -10.85 1.53
N TYR A 30 -7.32 -9.88 2.45
CA TYR A 30 -7.72 -10.09 3.83
C TYR A 30 -8.47 -8.87 4.36
N VAL A 31 -9.57 -9.09 5.07
CA VAL A 31 -10.29 -8.07 5.82
C VAL A 31 -10.77 -8.68 7.13
N ASN A 32 -10.36 -8.08 8.25
CA ASN A 32 -10.85 -8.40 9.57
C ASN A 32 -11.37 -7.12 10.23
N MET A 33 -12.66 -7.11 10.58
CA MET A 33 -13.30 -6.00 11.26
C MET A 33 -13.58 -6.39 12.71
N SER A 34 -13.12 -5.60 13.68
CA SER A 34 -13.27 -5.90 15.12
C SER A 34 -14.73 -5.87 15.62
N LYS A 35 -15.68 -5.41 14.80
CA LYS A 35 -17.13 -5.50 15.08
C LYS A 35 -17.76 -6.83 14.63
N SER A 36 -17.04 -7.64 13.86
CA SER A 36 -17.51 -8.96 13.46
C SER A 36 -17.09 -9.99 14.51
N ASN A 37 -17.89 -11.04 14.71
CA ASN A 37 -17.51 -12.19 15.54
C ASN A 37 -16.35 -13.01 14.92
N GLN A 38 -15.54 -12.41 14.04
CA GLN A 38 -14.39 -13.06 13.43
C GLN A 38 -13.20 -12.95 14.38
N THR A 39 -12.79 -14.11 14.88
CA THR A 39 -11.49 -14.26 15.52
C THR A 39 -10.41 -13.76 14.56
N ARG A 40 -9.42 -13.06 15.09
CA ARG A 40 -8.25 -12.60 14.35
C ARG A 40 -7.08 -13.50 14.72
N THR A 41 -6.71 -14.43 13.84
CA THR A 41 -5.62 -15.39 14.08
C THR A 41 -4.44 -15.17 13.14
N ALA A 42 -3.24 -15.59 13.58
CA ALA A 42 -2.06 -15.63 12.71
C ALA A 42 -2.27 -16.57 11.51
N LYS A 43 -2.91 -17.73 11.73
CA LYS A 43 -3.18 -18.72 10.68
C LYS A 43 -3.98 -18.13 9.52
N GLU A 44 -5.15 -17.56 9.79
CA GLU A 44 -6.01 -16.99 8.74
C GLU A 44 -5.32 -15.83 8.01
N PHE A 45 -4.52 -15.03 8.75
CA PHE A 45 -3.75 -13.95 8.16
C PHE A 45 -2.65 -14.46 7.23
N ASN A 46 -1.86 -15.45 7.68
CA ASN A 46 -0.75 -16.02 6.91
C ASN A 46 -1.27 -16.74 5.65
N GLU A 47 -2.33 -17.54 5.77
CA GLU A 47 -2.97 -18.22 4.63
C GLU A 47 -3.44 -17.23 3.55
N ALA A 48 -3.89 -16.02 3.94
CA ALA A 48 -4.35 -15.01 3.00
C ALA A 48 -3.21 -14.33 2.22
N ILE A 49 -2.00 -14.26 2.78
CA ILE A 49 -0.86 -13.54 2.20
C ILE A 49 0.23 -14.46 1.63
N GLU A 50 0.18 -15.76 1.94
CA GLU A 50 1.17 -16.74 1.49
C GLU A 50 1.25 -16.80 -0.04
N GLY A 51 2.48 -16.83 -0.56
CA GLY A 51 2.78 -16.83 -1.99
C GLY A 51 2.54 -15.49 -2.69
N LYS A 52 2.09 -14.46 -1.96
CA LYS A 52 1.80 -13.13 -2.50
C LYS A 52 2.95 -12.16 -2.26
N ASP A 53 3.03 -11.15 -3.10
CA ASP A 53 4.02 -10.08 -3.11
C ASP A 53 3.31 -8.72 -3.23
N ARG A 54 4.03 -7.61 -3.05
CA ARG A 54 3.50 -6.24 -3.17
C ARG A 54 2.25 -6.02 -2.31
N LEU A 55 2.40 -6.30 -1.03
CA LEU A 55 1.33 -6.29 -0.04
C LEU A 55 1.26 -4.94 0.66
N VAL A 56 0.09 -4.30 0.63
CA VAL A 56 -0.25 -3.16 1.49
C VAL A 56 -1.04 -3.68 2.69
N PHE A 57 -0.50 -3.48 3.88
CA PHE A 57 -1.15 -3.73 5.16
C PHE A 57 -1.74 -2.42 5.66
N ILE A 58 -3.06 -2.37 5.85
CA ILE A 58 -3.78 -1.20 6.38
C ILE A 58 -4.36 -1.57 7.73
N ILE A 59 -4.10 -0.70 8.71
CA ILE A 59 -4.58 -0.81 10.08
C ILE A 59 -5.40 0.43 10.35
N GLU A 60 -6.64 0.22 10.79
CA GLU A 60 -7.49 1.27 11.34
C GLU A 60 -7.59 1.10 12.84
N SER A 61 -7.32 2.19 13.55
CA SER A 61 -7.48 2.27 14.99
C SER A 61 -8.92 2.63 15.37
N SER A 62 -9.32 2.28 16.60
CA SER A 62 -10.65 2.59 17.15
C SER A 62 -10.93 4.09 17.24
N LYS A 63 -9.88 4.93 17.24
CA LYS A 63 -9.96 6.39 17.20
C LYS A 63 -9.88 6.97 15.78
N GLY A 64 -9.91 6.13 14.76
CA GLY A 64 -10.01 6.53 13.36
C GLY A 64 -8.70 6.98 12.72
N ASN A 65 -7.54 6.76 13.37
CA ASN A 65 -6.25 6.82 12.68
C ASN A 65 -6.13 5.64 11.72
N VAL A 66 -5.68 5.89 10.49
CA VAL A 66 -5.46 4.89 9.43
C VAL A 66 -4.00 4.96 9.01
N PHE A 67 -3.29 3.86 9.16
CA PHE A 67 -1.86 3.76 8.89
C PHE A 67 -1.50 2.35 8.46
N GLY A 68 -0.24 2.11 8.11
CA GLY A 68 0.14 0.80 7.62
C GLY A 68 1.53 0.72 7.04
N SER A 69 1.77 -0.36 6.31
CA SER A 69 3.03 -0.62 5.63
C SER A 69 2.82 -1.24 4.26
N TYR A 70 3.83 -1.11 3.41
CA TYR A 70 3.94 -1.81 2.15
C TYR A 70 5.15 -2.73 2.18
N CYS A 71 4.96 -3.98 1.76
CA CYS A 71 5.99 -4.99 1.59
C CYS A 71 6.00 -5.44 0.12
N GLY A 72 7.03 -5.05 -0.63
CA GLY A 72 7.27 -5.48 -1.99
C GLY A 72 7.66 -6.96 -2.10
N SER A 73 8.38 -7.50 -1.11
CA SER A 73 8.86 -8.87 -1.10
C SER A 73 7.75 -9.92 -1.11
N LYS A 74 8.01 -11.06 -1.76
CA LYS A 74 7.12 -12.21 -1.76
C LYS A 74 7.17 -12.92 -0.41
N ILE A 75 6.00 -13.27 0.11
CA ILE A 75 5.86 -14.04 1.34
C ILE A 75 5.90 -15.52 0.97
N GLU A 76 7.01 -16.20 1.24
CA GLU A 76 7.12 -17.64 1.03
C GLU A 76 6.47 -18.43 2.17
N SER A 77 6.14 -19.68 1.91
CA SER A 77 5.68 -20.62 2.95
C SER A 77 6.64 -20.63 4.14
N SER A 78 6.12 -20.55 5.36
CA SER A 78 6.92 -20.50 6.60
C SER A 78 7.79 -19.24 6.79
N THR A 79 7.55 -18.16 6.04
CA THR A 79 8.21 -16.87 6.29
C THR A 79 7.87 -16.39 7.71
N ALA A 80 8.86 -16.33 8.59
CA ALA A 80 8.74 -15.68 9.89
C ALA A 80 9.15 -14.20 9.84
N TYR A 81 10.14 -13.88 8.99
CA TYR A 81 10.71 -12.55 8.87
C TYR A 81 10.96 -12.22 7.39
N VAL A 82 10.56 -11.02 6.98
CA VAL A 82 11.00 -10.42 5.73
C VAL A 82 12.12 -9.45 6.07
N TRP A 83 13.27 -9.60 5.41
CA TRP A 83 14.43 -8.73 5.57
C TRP A 83 14.69 -7.96 4.28
N ASP A 84 15.35 -6.81 4.42
CA ASP A 84 15.97 -6.07 3.31
C ASP A 84 15.08 -5.85 2.09
N ASP A 85 13.78 -5.62 2.30
CA ASP A 85 12.89 -5.22 1.22
C ASP A 85 13.14 -3.74 0.88
N PRO A 86 13.78 -3.43 -0.27
CA PRO A 86 14.16 -2.07 -0.63
C PRO A 86 12.93 -1.21 -1.00
N ASN A 87 11.79 -1.84 -1.24
CA ASN A 87 10.55 -1.15 -1.55
C ASN A 87 9.70 -0.91 -0.29
N HIS A 88 10.12 -1.40 0.88
CA HIS A 88 9.36 -1.26 2.11
C HIS A 88 9.21 0.20 2.53
N PHE A 89 7.99 0.57 2.88
CA PHE A 89 7.70 1.84 3.52
C PHE A 89 6.53 1.67 4.49
N VAL A 90 6.41 2.63 5.41
CA VAL A 90 5.22 2.77 6.26
C VAL A 90 4.51 4.07 5.93
N PHE A 91 3.25 4.20 6.28
CA PHE A 91 2.46 5.36 5.89
C PHE A 91 1.40 5.73 6.92
N THR A 92 0.94 6.97 6.85
CA THR A 92 -0.31 7.43 7.46
C THR A 92 -1.23 7.92 6.34
N LEU A 93 -2.51 7.61 6.45
CA LEU A 93 -3.57 8.03 5.52
C LEU A 93 -4.58 8.96 6.20
N LYS A 94 -4.79 8.77 7.50
CA LYS A 94 -5.67 9.59 8.31
C LYS A 94 -5.14 9.61 9.74
N ASN A 95 -5.08 10.78 10.35
CA ASN A 95 -4.62 10.95 11.71
C ASN A 95 -5.28 12.17 12.36
N ASN A 96 -5.20 12.23 13.68
CA ASN A 96 -5.80 13.30 14.49
C ASN A 96 -4.86 14.49 14.73
N VAL A 97 -3.76 14.60 13.99
CA VAL A 97 -2.75 15.67 14.10
C VAL A 97 -2.57 16.42 12.77
N ASP A 98 -3.56 16.31 11.88
CA ASP A 98 -3.67 17.03 10.60
C ASP A 98 -2.48 16.87 9.65
N ILE A 99 -1.75 15.76 9.77
CA ILE A 99 -0.72 15.39 8.80
C ILE A 99 -1.38 14.80 7.55
N LYS A 100 -1.06 15.36 6.39
CA LYS A 100 -1.53 14.84 5.09
C LYS A 100 -1.03 13.41 4.84
N PRO A 101 -1.76 12.60 4.05
CA PRO A 101 -1.32 11.27 3.66
C PRO A 101 0.12 11.28 3.14
N LYS A 102 0.98 10.44 3.71
CA LYS A 102 2.39 10.37 3.33
C LYS A 102 3.03 9.04 3.70
N ILE A 103 4.14 8.76 3.02
CA ILE A 103 5.01 7.60 3.29
C ILE A 103 6.24 8.00 4.10
N TYR A 104 6.81 7.00 4.76
CA TYR A 104 8.03 7.07 5.53
C TYR A 104 8.93 5.90 5.14
N LYS A 105 10.10 6.22 4.59
CA LYS A 105 11.11 5.22 4.22
C LYS A 105 12.02 4.92 5.39
N ARG A 106 12.60 3.73 5.40
CA ARG A 106 13.61 3.35 6.41
C ARG A 106 14.84 4.26 6.33
N ARG A 107 15.46 4.49 7.48
CA ARG A 107 16.73 5.20 7.62
C ARG A 107 17.92 4.33 7.21
N VAL A 108 17.89 3.07 7.64
CA VAL A 108 18.97 2.10 7.45
C VAL A 108 18.36 0.72 7.21
N ASP A 109 18.84 0.04 6.18
CA ASP A 109 18.47 -1.35 5.85
C ASP A 109 19.29 -2.35 6.69
N GLY A 110 18.86 -3.61 6.80
CA GLY A 110 19.62 -4.67 7.49
C GLY A 110 19.59 -4.68 9.03
N ILE A 111 19.08 -3.66 9.72
CA ILE A 111 19.08 -3.63 11.20
C ILE A 111 17.93 -4.46 11.81
N LEU A 112 16.75 -4.40 11.19
CA LEU A 112 15.54 -5.10 11.66
C LEU A 112 14.76 -5.66 10.46
N PRO A 113 13.95 -6.72 10.64
CA PRO A 113 13.02 -7.17 9.62
C PRO A 113 12.07 -6.04 9.19
N THR A 114 11.61 -6.04 7.95
CA THR A 114 10.55 -5.15 7.45
C THR A 114 9.16 -5.61 7.90
N LEU A 115 8.96 -6.92 7.99
CA LEU A 115 7.74 -7.58 8.45
C LEU A 115 8.11 -8.81 9.29
N CYS A 116 7.42 -9.01 10.40
CA CYS A 116 7.48 -10.25 11.18
C CYS A 116 6.10 -10.91 11.18
N LEU A 117 6.05 -12.19 10.87
CA LEU A 117 4.84 -13.01 10.88
C LEU A 117 4.93 -14.01 12.03
N TRP A 118 3.85 -14.13 12.79
CA TRP A 118 3.78 -15.12 13.87
C TRP A 118 3.39 -16.48 13.31
N SER A 119 3.79 -17.56 14.00
CA SER A 119 3.43 -18.92 13.61
C SER A 119 1.91 -19.10 13.56
N ASN A 120 1.43 -20.02 12.71
CA ASN A 120 0.00 -20.34 12.60
C ASN A 120 -0.62 -20.82 13.93
N GLU A 121 0.21 -21.32 14.85
CA GLU A 121 -0.17 -21.77 16.18
C GLU A 121 -0.26 -20.61 17.20
N ASN A 122 0.23 -19.42 16.85
CA ASN A 122 0.20 -18.27 17.76
C ASN A 122 -1.23 -17.78 17.94
N GLN A 123 -1.73 -17.91 19.17
CA GLN A 123 -3.09 -17.51 19.50
C GLN A 123 -3.20 -16.03 19.88
N GLU A 124 -2.09 -15.34 20.11
CA GLU A 124 -2.09 -13.99 20.70
C GLU A 124 -1.72 -12.89 19.70
N ASN A 125 -0.85 -13.20 18.74
CA ASN A 125 -0.22 -12.23 17.87
C ASN A 125 -0.40 -12.62 16.41
N VAL A 126 -0.50 -11.63 15.53
CA VAL A 126 -0.79 -11.82 14.10
C VAL A 126 0.43 -11.48 13.25
N PHE A 127 0.86 -10.21 13.29
CA PHE A 127 2.09 -9.76 12.64
C PHE A 127 2.66 -8.54 13.35
N SER A 128 3.89 -8.16 13.03
CA SER A 128 4.45 -6.87 13.42
C SER A 128 5.22 -6.23 12.27
N VAL A 129 5.23 -4.90 12.27
CA VAL A 129 6.05 -4.08 11.38
C VAL A 129 7.04 -3.36 12.28
N PRO A 130 8.30 -3.83 12.37
CA PRO A 130 9.28 -3.24 13.26
C PRO A 130 9.40 -1.73 13.09
N GLY A 131 9.32 -1.02 14.22
CA GLY A 131 9.31 0.43 14.31
C GLY A 131 7.97 1.12 14.05
N LEU A 132 6.95 0.40 13.55
CA LEU A 132 5.60 0.93 13.40
C LEU A 132 4.64 0.34 14.42
N CYS A 133 4.36 -0.96 14.37
CA CYS A 133 3.34 -1.58 15.21
C CYS A 133 3.55 -3.08 15.47
N TRP A 134 2.91 -3.55 16.54
CA TRP A 134 2.72 -4.96 16.86
C TRP A 134 1.23 -5.24 16.91
N ILE A 135 0.75 -6.15 16.07
CA ILE A 135 -0.67 -6.47 15.93
C ILE A 135 -0.99 -7.78 16.63
N THR A 136 -1.90 -7.66 17.58
CA THR A 136 -2.42 -8.76 18.40
C THR A 136 -3.73 -9.30 17.81
N ASN A 137 -4.17 -10.42 18.35
CA ASN A 137 -5.53 -10.91 18.21
C ASN A 137 -6.55 -9.85 18.70
N ALA A 138 -7.83 -10.05 18.41
CA ALA A 138 -8.88 -9.10 18.78
C ALA A 138 -9.13 -8.96 20.30
N PHE A 139 -8.57 -9.87 21.11
CA PHE A 139 -8.79 -9.92 22.56
C PHE A 139 -7.75 -9.13 23.37
N LYS A 140 -6.60 -8.79 22.76
CA LYS A 140 -5.54 -7.99 23.39
C LYS A 140 -5.34 -6.66 22.66
N PRO A 141 -4.94 -5.59 23.37
CA PRO A 141 -4.58 -4.35 22.72
C PRO A 141 -3.32 -4.54 21.87
N SER A 142 -3.32 -3.96 20.67
CA SER A 142 -2.14 -3.89 19.81
C SER A 142 -1.25 -2.73 20.25
N LEU A 143 -0.06 -2.62 19.66
CA LEU A 143 0.93 -1.60 20.01
C LEU A 143 1.34 -0.79 18.79
N VAL A 144 1.56 0.51 18.98
CA VAL A 144 2.33 1.37 18.08
C VAL A 144 3.65 1.72 18.76
N TYR A 145 4.77 1.55 18.07
CA TYR A 145 6.09 1.80 18.62
C TYR A 145 6.40 3.30 18.72
N ARG A 146 6.99 3.71 19.85
CA ARG A 146 7.38 5.12 20.09
C ARG A 146 8.72 5.49 19.45
N ASN A 147 9.57 4.50 19.21
CA ASN A 147 10.88 4.67 18.57
C ASN A 147 10.79 4.65 17.02
N PHE A 148 9.62 4.97 16.48
CA PHE A 148 9.37 5.08 15.04
C PHE A 148 10.43 5.91 14.31
N SER A 149 10.78 7.07 14.87
CA SER A 149 11.79 8.00 14.36
C SER A 149 13.20 7.41 14.29
N ASN A 150 13.50 6.33 15.03
CA ASN A 150 14.80 5.68 15.00
C ASN A 150 14.95 4.77 13.78
N ILE A 151 13.83 4.31 13.20
CA ILE A 151 13.81 3.33 12.11
C ILE A 151 13.41 3.99 10.79
N TYR A 152 12.54 5.00 10.82
CA TYR A 152 12.01 5.66 9.64
C TYR A 152 12.37 7.15 9.58
N ASN A 153 12.47 7.67 8.36
CA ASN A 153 12.66 9.08 8.06
C ASN A 153 11.32 9.82 8.25
N ASP A 154 11.06 10.34 9.45
CA ASP A 154 9.78 10.91 9.85
C ASP A 154 9.69 12.43 9.81
N ASN A 155 10.82 13.13 9.63
CA ASN A 155 10.91 14.59 9.58
C ASN A 155 10.28 15.28 10.81
N GLY A 156 10.27 14.61 11.98
CA GLY A 156 9.77 15.18 13.23
C GLY A 156 8.28 14.96 13.51
N ASP A 157 7.54 14.29 12.64
CA ASP A 157 6.13 13.94 12.85
C ASP A 157 5.89 13.07 14.09
N GLY A 158 6.84 12.18 14.39
CA GLY A 158 6.77 11.26 15.53
C GLY A 158 5.67 10.21 15.43
N TYR A 159 5.63 9.30 16.42
CA TYR A 159 4.70 8.17 16.43
C TYR A 159 3.23 8.58 16.63
N GLY A 160 2.98 9.81 17.09
CA GLY A 160 1.63 10.32 17.36
C GLY A 160 0.73 10.29 16.13
N VAL A 161 1.28 10.41 14.93
CA VAL A 161 0.55 10.31 13.66
C VAL A 161 -0.18 8.96 13.47
N PHE A 162 0.14 7.94 14.27
CA PHE A 162 -0.48 6.62 14.19
C PHE A 162 -1.47 6.34 15.34
N CYS A 163 -1.30 6.97 16.51
CA CYS A 163 -2.05 6.62 17.72
C CYS A 163 -2.41 7.79 18.66
N THR A 164 -2.41 9.03 18.15
CA THR A 164 -2.85 10.18 18.97
C THR A 164 -4.27 9.94 19.50
N ASN A 165 -4.44 10.15 20.81
CA ASN A 165 -5.65 9.95 21.63
C ASN A 165 -5.98 8.49 22.05
N GLU A 166 -5.03 7.56 21.93
CA GLU A 166 -5.22 6.14 22.37
C GLU A 166 -4.51 5.79 23.69
N ASN A 167 -3.94 6.79 24.37
CA ASN A 167 -3.05 6.60 25.50
C ASN A 167 -3.76 6.14 26.80
N LYS A 168 -3.76 4.83 27.07
CA LYS A 168 -3.50 4.35 28.45
C LYS A 168 -1.98 4.18 28.59
N ILE A 169 -1.33 5.14 29.23
CA ILE A 169 0.12 5.12 29.47
C ILE A 169 0.40 4.20 30.66
N GLU A 170 0.90 2.99 30.44
CA GLU A 170 1.65 2.30 31.48
C GLU A 170 3.15 2.63 31.34
N LYS A 171 3.76 2.98 32.47
CA LYS A 171 5.04 3.70 32.62
C LYS A 171 6.31 2.97 32.15
N LYS A 172 6.25 1.91 31.33
CA LYS A 172 7.44 1.07 31.07
C LYS A 172 7.68 0.53 29.65
N THR A 173 6.99 1.00 28.61
CA THR A 173 7.17 0.42 27.27
C THR A 173 7.48 1.48 26.21
N ASN A 174 8.40 1.13 25.29
CA ASN A 174 8.73 1.88 24.07
C ASN A 174 7.58 1.85 23.04
N ALA A 175 6.33 1.80 23.50
CA ALA A 175 5.13 1.62 22.69
C ALA A 175 3.89 2.24 23.35
N SER A 176 2.85 2.46 22.56
CA SER A 176 1.54 2.94 23.00
C SER A 176 0.48 1.92 22.61
N PHE A 177 -0.43 1.60 23.52
CA PHE A 177 -1.54 0.68 23.25
C PHE A 177 -2.52 1.31 22.27
N VAL A 178 -2.97 0.50 21.31
CA VAL A 178 -3.93 0.86 20.27
C VAL A 178 -4.98 -0.22 20.19
N SER A 179 -6.24 0.19 20.31
CA SER A 179 -7.36 -0.69 19.98
C SER A 179 -7.56 -0.64 18.46
N VAL A 180 -7.38 -1.77 17.78
CA VAL A 180 -7.51 -1.86 16.32
C VAL A 180 -8.96 -2.15 15.96
N SER A 181 -9.58 -1.36 15.09
CA SER A 181 -10.93 -1.57 14.57
C SER A 181 -10.95 -2.40 13.29
N SER A 182 -9.91 -2.32 12.45
CA SER A 182 -9.80 -3.15 11.27
C SER A 182 -8.35 -3.41 10.83
N ILE A 183 -8.14 -4.57 10.19
CA ILE A 183 -6.93 -4.91 9.45
C ILE A 183 -7.36 -5.32 8.06
N GLN A 184 -6.71 -4.75 7.05
CA GLN A 184 -6.97 -5.05 5.65
C GLN A 184 -5.65 -5.29 4.95
N VAL A 185 -5.60 -6.28 4.08
CA VAL A 185 -4.42 -6.55 3.24
C VAL A 185 -4.84 -6.56 1.79
N TYR A 186 -4.10 -5.79 0.99
CA TYR A 186 -4.28 -5.68 -0.44
C TYR A 186 -3.00 -6.07 -1.15
N ARG A 187 -3.11 -6.80 -2.26
CA ARG A 187 -2.02 -7.03 -3.19
C ARG A 187 -2.09 -6.04 -4.32
N MET A 188 -1.01 -5.33 -4.57
CA MET A 188 -0.94 -4.30 -5.59
C MET A 188 -0.58 -4.91 -6.95
N LYS A 189 -1.29 -4.47 -8.01
CA LYS A 189 -1.06 -4.89 -9.39
C LYS A 189 -0.18 -3.86 -10.09
N PRO A 190 1.09 -4.19 -10.40
CA PRO A 190 2.03 -3.24 -10.97
C PRO A 190 1.67 -2.92 -12.41
N ILE A 191 1.96 -1.70 -12.86
CA ILE A 191 1.68 -1.24 -14.24
C ILE A 191 2.41 -2.10 -15.30
N GLY A 192 3.52 -2.75 -14.92
CA GLY A 192 4.36 -3.51 -15.84
C GLY A 192 5.15 -2.59 -16.76
N THR A 193 5.56 -3.10 -17.92
CA THR A 193 6.33 -2.35 -18.93
C THR A 193 5.48 -1.90 -20.11
N SER A 194 4.23 -2.35 -20.21
CA SER A 194 3.36 -2.00 -21.34
C SER A 194 1.93 -1.80 -20.91
N PHE A 195 1.25 -0.86 -21.56
CA PHE A 195 -0.20 -0.68 -21.42
C PHE A 195 -0.77 -0.12 -22.73
N THR A 196 -2.09 -0.22 -22.87
CA THR A 196 -2.79 0.21 -24.08
C THR A 196 -3.68 1.39 -23.75
N PHE A 197 -3.82 2.34 -24.67
CA PHE A 197 -4.86 3.35 -24.57
C PHE A 197 -5.55 3.55 -25.90
N LYS A 198 -6.83 3.90 -25.83
CA LYS A 198 -7.66 4.19 -26.98
C LYS A 198 -7.55 5.66 -27.31
N CYS A 199 -6.97 6.02 -28.44
CA CYS A 199 -6.92 7.38 -28.95
C CYS A 199 -8.20 7.74 -29.72
N HIS A 200 -8.70 8.96 -29.51
CA HIS A 200 -9.75 9.53 -30.36
C HIS A 200 -9.09 10.51 -31.36
N GLY A 201 -9.02 10.12 -32.63
CA GLY A 201 -8.40 10.91 -33.69
C GLY A 201 -7.38 10.13 -34.51
N LYS A 202 -6.86 10.75 -35.58
CA LYS A 202 -5.73 10.20 -36.36
C LYS A 202 -4.44 10.77 -35.79
N PHE A 203 -3.61 9.90 -35.23
CA PHE A 203 -2.26 10.24 -34.78
C PHE A 203 -1.25 9.51 -35.66
N ASP A 204 -0.22 10.21 -36.10
CA ASP A 204 0.92 9.57 -36.72
C ASP A 204 1.87 9.03 -35.63
N LYS A 205 2.58 7.96 -35.97
CA LYS A 205 3.49 7.28 -35.05
C LYS A 205 4.61 8.20 -34.56
N GLY A 206 5.16 9.07 -35.43
CA GLY A 206 6.28 9.94 -35.09
C GLY A 206 5.94 10.96 -34.00
N SER A 207 4.74 11.56 -34.08
CA SER A 207 4.23 12.46 -33.05
C SER A 207 4.05 11.78 -31.69
N LEU A 208 3.57 10.53 -31.68
CA LEU A 208 3.42 9.75 -30.45
C LEU A 208 4.77 9.33 -29.87
N ASP A 209 5.69 8.82 -30.71
CA ASP A 209 7.05 8.43 -30.29
C ASP A 209 7.75 9.63 -29.64
N SER A 210 7.71 10.81 -30.28
CA SER A 210 8.26 12.05 -29.72
C SER A 210 7.63 12.40 -28.38
N PHE A 211 6.31 12.34 -28.27
CA PHE A 211 5.62 12.69 -27.03
C PHE A 211 5.95 11.74 -25.87
N PHE A 212 6.00 10.42 -26.11
CA PHE A 212 6.24 9.44 -25.04
C PHE A 212 7.72 9.30 -24.67
N SER A 213 8.65 9.73 -25.53
CA SER A 213 10.09 9.75 -25.25
C SER A 213 10.47 10.55 -23.99
N LYS A 214 9.64 11.53 -23.59
CA LYS A 214 9.86 12.33 -22.37
C LYS A 214 9.76 11.52 -21.07
N TYR A 215 9.04 10.39 -21.09
CA TYR A 215 8.92 9.51 -19.92
C TYR A 215 10.06 8.50 -19.84
N GLY A 216 10.68 8.18 -20.98
CA GLY A 216 11.71 7.18 -21.13
C GLY A 216 11.68 6.58 -22.54
N LYS A 217 12.53 5.57 -22.77
CA LYS A 217 12.53 4.86 -24.05
C LYS A 217 11.24 4.04 -24.17
N CYS A 218 10.42 4.42 -25.13
CA CYS A 218 9.10 3.84 -25.39
C CYS A 218 8.98 3.49 -26.87
N HIS A 219 8.55 2.27 -27.16
CA HIS A 219 8.13 1.86 -28.49
C HIS A 219 6.61 1.93 -28.63
N VAL A 220 6.14 2.79 -29.52
CA VAL A 220 4.72 2.95 -29.82
C VAL A 220 4.30 1.98 -30.93
N GLU A 221 3.29 1.16 -30.63
CA GLU A 221 2.66 0.23 -31.57
C GLU A 221 1.21 0.66 -31.80
N LEU A 222 0.87 0.94 -33.07
CA LEU A 222 -0.52 1.23 -33.47
C LEU A 222 -1.25 -0.09 -33.72
N LYS A 223 -2.33 -0.36 -32.97
CA LYS A 223 -3.10 -1.59 -33.07
C LYS A 223 -4.40 -1.40 -33.85
N GLY A 224 -4.43 -1.98 -35.06
CA GLY A 224 -5.64 -2.11 -35.90
C GLY A 224 -6.23 -0.79 -36.39
N THR A 225 -7.46 -0.85 -36.91
CA THR A 225 -8.23 0.30 -37.42
C THR A 225 -8.95 1.09 -36.32
N ALA A 226 -8.96 0.59 -35.08
CA ALA A 226 -9.83 1.06 -33.99
C ALA A 226 -9.18 2.08 -33.04
N GLY A 227 -8.05 2.68 -33.43
CA GLY A 227 -7.44 3.79 -32.67
C GLY A 227 -6.79 3.37 -31.34
N TYR A 228 -6.33 2.12 -31.20
CA TYR A 228 -5.60 1.71 -30.00
C TYR A 228 -4.09 1.90 -30.20
N VAL A 229 -3.44 2.39 -29.16
CA VAL A 229 -2.00 2.60 -29.10
C VAL A 229 -1.46 1.80 -27.92
N ARG A 230 -0.53 0.88 -28.19
CA ARG A 230 0.21 0.17 -27.15
C ARG A 230 1.54 0.88 -26.94
N LEU A 231 1.82 1.23 -25.69
CA LEU A 231 3.11 1.74 -25.25
C LEU A 231 3.91 0.59 -24.66
N ASN A 232 5.16 0.44 -25.09
CA ASN A 232 6.08 -0.53 -24.54
C ASN A 232 7.34 0.20 -24.08
N PHE A 233 7.49 0.36 -22.78
CA PHE A 233 8.66 0.98 -22.16
C PHE A 233 9.74 -0.07 -21.90
N GLU A 234 11.01 0.33 -21.98
CA GLU A 234 12.13 -0.57 -21.64
C GLU A 234 12.11 -0.99 -20.16
N ASN A 235 11.50 -0.19 -19.28
CA ASN A 235 11.42 -0.48 -17.86
C ASN A 235 10.07 -0.04 -17.25
N ALA A 236 9.70 -0.66 -16.13
CA ALA A 236 8.42 -0.40 -15.46
C ALA A 236 8.35 0.97 -14.79
N THR A 237 9.50 1.55 -14.42
CA THR A 237 9.57 2.87 -13.79
C THR A 237 9.09 3.95 -14.74
N ASP A 238 9.53 3.91 -16.00
CA ASP A 238 9.12 4.88 -17.02
C ASP A 238 7.68 4.68 -17.46
N ALA A 239 7.22 3.42 -17.55
CA ALA A 239 5.81 3.11 -17.73
C ALA A 239 4.95 3.70 -16.60
N ALA A 240 5.39 3.58 -15.35
CA ALA A 240 4.68 4.11 -14.19
C ALA A 240 4.59 5.64 -14.22
N LYS A 241 5.68 6.35 -14.54
CA LYS A 241 5.67 7.81 -14.72
C LYS A 241 4.68 8.24 -15.80
N CYS A 242 4.64 7.53 -16.92
CA CYS A 242 3.68 7.81 -17.99
C CYS A 242 2.24 7.61 -17.53
N TYR A 243 1.97 6.52 -16.80
CA TYR A 243 0.64 6.21 -16.28
C TYR A 243 0.17 7.19 -15.20
N GLN A 244 1.08 7.74 -14.38
CA GLN A 244 0.75 8.78 -13.40
C GLN A 244 0.19 10.05 -14.08
N ASP A 245 0.59 10.32 -15.32
CA ASP A 245 0.08 11.43 -16.13
C ASP A 245 -1.20 11.06 -16.92
N LYS A 246 -1.85 9.93 -16.61
CA LYS A 246 -3.01 9.41 -17.37
C LYS A 246 -4.10 10.44 -17.63
N ASP A 247 -4.43 11.30 -16.67
CA ASP A 247 -5.49 12.29 -16.84
C ASP A 247 -5.12 13.33 -17.90
N LYS A 248 -3.85 13.74 -17.96
CA LYS A 248 -3.32 14.61 -19.03
C LYS A 248 -3.30 13.90 -20.37
N LEU A 249 -3.04 12.60 -20.38
CA LEU A 249 -3.09 11.78 -21.61
C LEU A 249 -4.53 11.71 -22.13
N ILE A 250 -5.50 11.49 -21.24
CA ILE A 250 -6.93 11.47 -21.54
C ILE A 250 -7.38 12.82 -22.10
N GLU A 251 -7.00 13.92 -21.47
CA GLU A 251 -7.30 15.27 -21.94
C GLU A 251 -6.71 15.56 -23.32
N LYS A 252 -5.43 15.20 -23.53
CA LYS A 252 -4.72 15.51 -24.77
C LYS A 252 -5.15 14.63 -25.96
N PHE A 253 -5.44 13.36 -25.72
CA PHE A 253 -5.69 12.36 -26.76
C PHE A 253 -7.15 11.87 -26.81
N GLY A 254 -8.01 12.45 -25.96
CA GLY A 254 -9.41 12.07 -25.81
C GLY A 254 -9.59 10.61 -25.37
N SER A 255 -8.64 10.06 -24.62
CA SER A 255 -8.44 8.60 -24.54
C SER A 255 -9.03 7.89 -23.33
N TYR A 256 -9.05 6.55 -23.34
CA TYR A 256 -9.17 5.71 -22.15
C TYR A 256 -7.95 4.79 -22.03
N LEU A 257 -7.41 4.64 -20.82
CA LEU A 257 -6.22 3.84 -20.53
C LEU A 257 -6.62 2.47 -19.95
N GLU A 258 -6.18 1.41 -20.60
CA GLU A 258 -6.35 0.03 -20.18
C GLU A 258 -4.97 -0.61 -19.94
N VAL A 259 -4.70 -0.99 -18.69
CA VAL A 259 -3.54 -1.79 -18.36
C VAL A 259 -3.92 -3.25 -18.56
N LYS A 260 -3.23 -3.92 -19.47
CA LYS A 260 -3.38 -5.35 -19.77
C LYS A 260 -2.16 -6.12 -19.32
#